data_AF-A0A1I1TQS1-F1
#
_entry.id   AF-A0A1I1TQS1-F1
#
_cell.length_a   1.000
_cell.length_b   1.000
_cell.length_c   1.000
_cell.angle_alpha   90.00
_cell.angle_beta   90.00
_cell.angle_gamma   90.00
#
_symmetry.space_group_name_H-M   'P 1'
#
loop_
_entity.id
_entity.type
_entity.pdbx_description
1 polymer ?
#
loop_
_entity_poly.entity_id
_entity_poly.type
_entity_poly.pdbx_seq_one_letter_code
_entity_poly.pdbx_strand_id
1 'polypeptide(L)' 'MDTHEIMFNLIKFYYNFGCYTNNNVAYFVGYNAITADDYKAITGDDYVASPVV' A
#
# COMPACT_ATOMS: atom_id res chain seq x y z
N MET A 1 10.21 15.06 7.25
CA MET A 1 9.66 13.73 6.95
C MET A 1 8.97 13.86 5.61
N ASP A 2 9.36 13.03 4.64
CA ASP A 2 8.81 13.09 3.30
C ASP A 2 7.36 12.58 3.29
N THR A 3 6.50 13.11 2.41
CA THR A 3 5.09 12.72 2.36
C THR A 3 4.91 11.24 2.04
N HIS A 4 5.78 10.67 1.22
CA HIS A 4 5.79 9.25 0.90
C HIS A 4 6.10 8.39 2.13
N GLU A 5 7.10 8.79 2.93
CA GLU A 5 7.50 8.09 4.15
C GLU A 5 6.38 8.09 5.21
N ILE A 6 5.63 9.19 5.31
CA ILE A 6 4.45 9.28 6.20
C ILE A 6 3.38 8.29 5.74
N MET A 7 3.08 8.25 4.44
CA MET A 7 2.05 7.36 3.89
C MET A 7 2.43 5.89 4.05
N PHE A 8 3.68 5.53 3.72
CA PHE A 8 4.19 4.17 3.90
C PHE A 8 3.99 3.66 5.33
N ASN A 9 4.46 4.43 6.32
CA ASN A 9 4.38 4.04 7.72
C ASN A 9 2.94 3.97 8.23
N LEU A 10 2.08 4.90 7.80
CA LEU A 10 0.67 4.92 8.19
C LEU A 10 -0.08 3.69 7.63
N ILE A 11 0.10 3.40 6.34
CA ILE A 11 -0.55 2.26 5.68
C ILE A 11 -0.06 0.94 6.28
N LYS A 12 1.25 0.82 6.50
CA LYS A 12 1.85 -0.34 7.18
C LYS A 12 1.27 -0.56 8.58
N PHE A 13 1.11 0.52 9.36
CA PHE A 13 0.53 0.44 10.69
C PHE A 13 -0.90 -0.10 10.66
N TYR A 14 -1.76 0.45 9.80
CA TYR A 14 -3.14 0.00 9.67
C TYR A 14 -3.28 -1.41 9.07
N TYR A 15 -2.39 -1.79 8.16
CA TYR A 15 -2.32 -3.16 7.64
C TYR A 15 -1.97 -4.16 8.74
N ASN A 16 -0.93 -3.87 9.54
CA ASN A 16 -0.54 -4.72 10.67
C ASN A 16 -1.61 -4.82 11.76
N PHE A 17 -2.44 -3.78 11.92
CA PHE A 17 -3.61 -3.80 12.81
C PHE A 17 -4.80 -4.60 12.26
N GLY A 18 -4.71 -5.09 11.02
CA GLY A 18 -5.80 -5.78 10.33
C GLY A 18 -6.92 -4.85 9.84
N CYS A 19 -6.70 -3.53 9.85
CA CYS A 19 -7.66 -2.55 9.32
C CYS A 19 -7.62 -2.49 7.79
N TYR A 20 -6.47 -2.78 7.18
CA TYR A 20 -6.29 -2.80 5.73
C TYR A 20 -6.07 -4.20 5.21
N THR A 21 -6.70 -4.49 4.07
CA THR A 21 -6.45 -5.68 3.25
C THR A 21 -5.48 -5.34 2.13
N ASN A 22 -4.96 -6.34 1.43
CA ASN A 22 -4.15 -6.17 0.22
C ASN A 22 -4.84 -5.23 -0.80
N ASN A 23 -6.15 -5.35 -0.99
CA ASN A 23 -6.89 -4.48 -1.89
C ASN A 23 -6.83 -3.01 -1.44
N ASN A 24 -6.93 -2.74 -0.13
CA ASN A 24 -6.80 -1.38 0.39
C ASN A 24 -5.39 -0.82 0.14
N VAL A 25 -4.35 -1.65 0.33
CA VAL A 25 -2.95 -1.25 0.03
C VAL A 25 -2.77 -0.98 -1.46
N ALA A 26 -3.38 -1.80 -2.32
CA ALA A 26 -3.35 -1.63 -3.78
C ALA A 26 -4.00 -0.32 -4.25
N TYR A 27 -5.06 0.15 -3.58
CA TYR A 27 -5.65 1.47 -3.85
C TYR A 27 -4.63 2.59 -3.66
N PHE A 28 -3.83 2.56 -2.59
CA PHE A 28 -2.83 3.60 -2.32
C PHE A 28 -1.69 3.63 -3.34
N VAL A 29 -1.38 2.49 -3.99
CA VAL A 29 -0.49 2.45 -5.16
C VAL A 29 -1.12 3.20 -6.34
N GLY A 30 -2.42 2.97 -6.60
CA GLY A 30 -3.15 3.67 -7.66
C GLY A 30 -3.25 5.19 -7.48
N TYR A 31 -3.20 5.67 -6.23
CA TYR A 31 -3.14 7.10 -5.89
C TYR A 31 -1.72 7.69 -5.89
N ASN A 32 -0.69 6.91 -6.24
CA ASN A 32 0.73 7.28 -6.11
C ASN A 32 1.14 7.67 -4.67
N ALA A 33 0.40 7.23 -3.66
CA ALA A 33 0.75 7.49 -2.25
C ALA A 33 1.90 6.59 -1.78
N ILE A 34 2.00 5.40 -2.36
CA ILE A 34 3.08 4.42 -2.18
C ILE A 34 3.43 3.77 -3.53
N THR A 35 4.58 3.11 -3.61
CA THR A 35 5.01 2.39 -4.81
C THR A 35 4.59 0.91 -4.80
N ALA A 36 4.83 0.21 -5.91
CA ALA A 36 4.65 -1.24 -5.99
C ALA A 36 5.61 -2.00 -5.05
N ASP A 37 6.82 -1.48 -4.83
CA ASP A 37 7.79 -2.07 -3.90
C ASP A 37 7.31 -1.92 -2.44
N ASP A 38 6.72 -0.78 -2.11
CA ASP A 38 6.13 -0.55 -0.80
C ASP A 38 4.94 -1.47 -0.53
N TYR A 39 4.09 -1.67 -1.55
CA TYR A 39 3.00 -2.63 -1.47
C TYR A 39 3.52 -4.02 -1.11
N LYS A 40 4.59 -4.47 -1.77
CA LYS A 40 5.23 -5.76 -1.46
C LYS A 40 5.84 -5.79 -0.08
N ALA A 41 6.46 -4.70 0.37
CA ALA A 41 7.02 -4.58 1.72
C ALA A 41 5.95 -4.62 2.82
N ILE A 42 4.73 -4.16 2.55
CA ILE A 42 3.61 -4.15 3.50
C ILE A 42 2.87 -5.49 3.49
N THR A 43 2.52 -6.00 2.31
CA THR A 43 1.61 -7.15 2.14
C THR A 43 2.35 -8.48 2.05
N GLY A 44 3.60 -8.48 1.59
CA GLY A 44 4.37 -9.67 1.23
C GLY A 44 4.13 -10.17 -0.20
N ASP A 45 3.15 -9.61 -0.91
CA ASP A 45 2.75 -10.04 -2.25
C ASP A 45 3.24 -9.05 -3.33
N ASP A 46 3.48 -9.55 -4.53
CA ASP A 46 3.74 -8.68 -5.68
C ASP A 46 2.48 -7.88 -6.04
N TYR A 47 2.65 -6.58 -6.32
CA TYR A 47 1.54 -5.73 -6.75
C TYR A 47 1.05 -6.16 -8.13
N VAL A 48 -0.18 -6.65 -8.19
CA VAL A 48 -0.89 -6.90 -9.45
C VAL A 48 -1.85 -5.75 -9.68
N ALA A 49 -1.56 -4.92 -10.69
CA ALA A 49 -2.49 -3.90 -11.12
C ALA A 49 -3.81 -4.59 -11.53
N SER A 50 -4.85 -4.41 -10.73
CA SER A 50 -6.17 -4.89 -11.11
C SER A 50 -6.64 -4.07 -12.32
N PRO A 51 -7.06 -4.71 -13.43
CA PRO A 51 -7.60 -3.96 -14.55
C PRO A 51 -8.82 -3.20 -14.04
N VAL A 52 -8.78 -1.87 -14.10
CA VAL A 52 -9.94 -1.04 -13.87
C VAL A 52 -10.95 -1.41 -14.95
N VAL A 53 -11.98 -2.19 -14.58
CA VAL A 53 -13.11 -2.55 -15.45
C VAL A 53 -14.08 -1.39 -15.61
#